data_AF-X0L567-F1
#
_entry.id   AF-X0L567-F1
#
_cell.length_a   1.000
_cell.length_b   1.000
_cell.length_c   1.000
_cell.angle_alpha   90.00
_cell.angle_beta   90.00
_cell.angle_gamma   90.00
#
_symmetry.space_group_name_H-M   'P 1'
#
loop_
_entity.id
_entity.type
_entity.pdbx_description
1 polymer ?
#
loop_
_entity_poly.entity_id
_entity_poly.type
_entity_poly.pdbx_seq_one_letter_code
_entity_poly.pdbx_strand_id
1 'polypeptide(L)'
;MTPEETMLYKNLPPLFNINQGFFMEPDEDLHQLKMCDEHPGYCNWVEKPGSKHPQSIPFAKHQVPIEAERRMEQFLKDIMPQLADRPLVHARICWCADTQDRMFLITYHPRHPSLVIASGDCGTGYKHITSIGKFISDCMEGTLEERFAKFWRWRPEKFTEFWGKDPLDRFGADDRIMDLPKSDVEGWTNIKNDNQVF
;
A
#
# COMPACT_ATOMS: atom_id res chain seq x y z
N MET A 1 -1.84 -6.50 -23.10
CA MET A 1 -1.14 -6.02 -24.31
C MET A 1 -1.06 -7.17 -25.29
N THR A 2 -0.86 -6.95 -26.60
CA THR A 2 -0.64 -8.10 -27.50
C THR A 2 0.72 -8.73 -27.19
N PRO A 3 0.91 -10.04 -27.42
CA PRO A 3 2.21 -10.67 -27.19
C PRO A 3 3.36 -9.94 -27.91
N GLU A 4 3.12 -9.42 -29.12
CA GLU A 4 4.12 -8.69 -29.90
C GLU A 4 4.48 -7.35 -29.29
N GLU A 5 3.49 -6.61 -28.77
CA GLU A 5 3.72 -5.34 -28.10
C GLU A 5 4.48 -5.55 -26.78
N THR A 6 4.13 -6.58 -26.01
CA THR A 6 4.77 -6.90 -24.72
C THR A 6 6.27 -7.12 -24.85
N MET A 7 6.76 -7.62 -26.00
CA MET A 7 8.19 -7.81 -26.24
C MET A 7 8.99 -6.49 -26.14
N LEU A 8 8.37 -5.34 -26.42
CA LEU A 8 9.02 -4.02 -26.31
C LEU A 8 9.22 -3.59 -24.85
N TYR A 9 8.54 -4.23 -23.90
CA TYR A 9 8.50 -3.84 -22.50
C TYR A 9 9.20 -4.83 -21.57
N LYS A 10 10.00 -5.75 -22.13
CA LYS A 10 10.72 -6.78 -21.36
C LYS A 10 12.02 -6.24 -20.73
N ASN A 11 12.33 -6.70 -19.53
CA ASN A 11 13.48 -6.32 -18.71
C ASN A 11 13.57 -4.80 -18.46
N LEU A 12 12.41 -4.13 -18.34
CA LEU A 12 12.39 -2.72 -18.00
C LEU A 12 12.75 -2.54 -16.52
N PRO A 13 13.57 -1.52 -16.18
CA PRO A 13 13.72 -1.14 -14.79
C PRO A 13 12.38 -0.63 -14.25
N PRO A 14 12.09 -0.82 -12.95
CA PRO A 14 11.01 -0.09 -12.31
C PRO A 14 11.25 1.42 -12.47
N LEU A 15 10.33 2.11 -13.12
CA LEU A 15 10.33 3.57 -13.18
C LEU A 15 9.46 4.06 -12.03
N PHE A 16 10.04 4.87 -11.13
CA PHE A 16 9.33 5.44 -10.00
C PHE A 16 9.55 6.94 -9.93
N ASN A 17 8.46 7.69 -9.95
CA ASN A 17 8.40 9.10 -9.57
C ASN A 17 7.65 9.22 -8.24
N ILE A 18 8.34 9.71 -7.21
CA ILE A 18 7.82 9.83 -5.84
C ILE A 18 6.57 10.73 -5.70
N ASN A 19 6.27 11.57 -6.69
CA ASN A 19 5.12 12.49 -6.66
C ASN A 19 3.99 12.09 -7.64
N GLN A 20 4.20 11.05 -8.45
CA GLN A 20 3.24 10.68 -9.51
C GLN A 20 2.87 9.20 -9.48
N GLY A 21 3.85 8.30 -9.36
CA GLY A 21 3.59 6.87 -9.49
C GLY A 21 4.77 6.05 -9.93
N PHE A 22 4.54 4.75 -10.05
CA PHE A 22 5.46 3.81 -10.67
C PHE A 22 4.74 2.82 -11.57
N PHE A 23 5.50 2.15 -12.43
CA PHE A 23 5.04 0.96 -13.12
C PHE A 23 6.10 -0.15 -13.07
N MET A 24 5.65 -1.38 -13.33
CA MET A 24 6.52 -2.53 -13.58
C MET A 24 6.20 -3.10 -14.96
N GLU A 25 7.15 -3.84 -15.53
CA GLU A 25 6.95 -4.51 -16.82
C GLU A 25 5.70 -5.41 -16.81
N PRO A 26 5.08 -5.65 -17.98
CA PRO A 26 3.93 -6.55 -18.08
C PRO A 26 4.26 -7.95 -17.57
N ASP A 27 3.30 -8.59 -16.90
CA ASP A 27 3.47 -9.95 -16.41
C ASP A 27 3.50 -10.98 -17.57
N GLU A 28 4.13 -12.13 -17.31
CA GLU A 28 4.33 -13.19 -18.32
C GLU A 28 3.04 -13.96 -18.65
N ASP A 29 2.05 -13.98 -17.75
CA ASP A 29 0.86 -14.81 -17.88
C ASP A 29 -0.26 -14.10 -18.65
N LEU A 30 -0.55 -12.86 -18.27
CA LEU A 30 -1.68 -12.06 -18.77
C LEU A 30 -1.24 -10.87 -19.62
N HIS A 31 0.06 -10.57 -19.69
CA HIS A 31 0.59 -9.43 -20.42
C HIS A 31 -0.04 -8.10 -19.98
N GLN A 32 -0.24 -7.92 -18.68
CA GLN A 32 -0.83 -6.74 -18.05
C GLN A 32 0.28 -5.89 -17.40
N LEU A 33 0.37 -4.63 -17.80
CA LEU A 33 1.26 -3.65 -17.21
C LEU A 33 0.63 -3.10 -15.93
N LYS A 34 1.27 -3.33 -14.78
CA LYS A 34 0.81 -2.78 -13.50
C LYS A 34 1.39 -1.39 -13.27
N MET A 35 0.53 -0.46 -12.88
CA MET A 35 0.93 0.86 -12.38
C MET A 35 0.30 1.15 -11.02
N CYS A 36 0.87 2.11 -10.32
CA CYS A 36 0.32 2.69 -9.09
C CYS A 36 0.48 4.20 -9.18
N ASP A 37 -0.57 4.95 -8.89
CA ASP A 37 -0.46 6.38 -8.63
C ASP A 37 0.11 6.60 -7.21
N GLU A 38 1.17 7.38 -7.09
CA GLU A 38 1.80 7.66 -5.80
C GLU A 38 1.04 8.78 -5.09
N HIS A 39 0.77 8.56 -3.81
CA HIS A 39 0.11 9.51 -2.91
C HIS A 39 0.30 9.05 -1.44
N PRO A 40 0.09 9.94 -0.45
CA PRO A 40 0.23 9.56 0.97
C PRO A 40 -0.67 8.42 1.45
N GLY A 41 -1.79 8.17 0.78
CA GLY A 41 -2.64 7.02 1.05
C GLY A 41 -4.10 7.40 1.23
N TYR A 42 -4.94 6.37 1.19
CA TYR A 42 -6.34 6.46 1.55
C TYR A 42 -6.59 5.79 2.90
N CYS A 43 -7.48 6.37 3.69
CA CYS A 43 -8.00 5.78 4.91
C CYS A 43 -9.52 5.64 4.84
N ASN A 44 -10.07 4.74 5.65
CA ASN A 44 -11.51 4.60 5.85
C ASN A 44 -11.85 4.87 7.31
N TRP A 45 -11.80 6.14 7.71
CA TRP A 45 -12.10 6.52 9.09
C TRP A 45 -13.55 6.19 9.45
N VAL A 46 -13.68 5.49 10.58
CA VAL A 46 -14.92 5.15 11.24
C VAL A 46 -14.79 5.58 12.70
N GLU A 47 -15.78 6.32 13.19
CA GLU A 47 -15.93 6.61 14.61
C GLU A 47 -16.51 5.39 15.31
N LYS A 48 -15.85 4.92 16.37
CA LYS A 48 -16.33 3.80 17.19
C LYS A 48 -16.64 4.28 18.60
N PRO A 49 -17.79 3.87 19.19
CA PRO A 49 -18.09 4.17 20.58
C PRO A 49 -16.95 3.76 21.51
N GLY A 50 -16.53 4.67 22.40
CA GLY A 50 -15.47 4.43 23.38
C GLY A 50 -14.03 4.54 22.85
N SER A 51 -13.82 4.82 21.56
CA SER A 51 -12.48 5.11 21.02
C SER A 51 -12.13 6.60 21.15
N LYS A 52 -10.91 6.90 21.62
CA LYS A 52 -10.40 8.28 21.71
C LYS A 52 -10.23 8.95 20.34
N HIS A 53 -9.92 8.15 19.31
CA HIS A 53 -9.61 8.58 17.96
C HIS A 53 -10.37 7.72 16.94
N PRO A 54 -10.66 8.24 15.73
CA PRO A 54 -11.26 7.44 14.67
C PRO A 54 -10.32 6.30 14.26
N GLN A 55 -10.89 5.21 13.75
CA GLN A 55 -10.14 4.05 13.28
C GLN A 55 -10.29 3.91 11.77
N SER A 56 -9.19 3.70 11.05
CA SER A 56 -9.24 3.35 9.63
C SER A 56 -9.56 1.86 9.49
N ILE A 57 -10.71 1.51 8.90
CA ILE A 57 -11.19 0.13 8.79
C ILE A 57 -11.06 -0.38 7.36
N PRO A 58 -10.21 -1.38 7.09
CA PRO A 58 -10.03 -1.90 5.74
C PRO A 58 -11.25 -2.65 5.23
N PHE A 59 -11.44 -2.62 3.91
CA PHE A 59 -12.39 -3.47 3.19
C PHE A 59 -11.81 -3.85 1.82
N ALA A 60 -12.30 -4.95 1.25
CA ALA A 60 -11.85 -5.39 -0.08
C ALA A 60 -12.68 -4.71 -1.18
N LYS A 61 -12.00 -4.19 -2.21
CA LYS A 61 -12.66 -3.70 -3.42
C LYS A 61 -11.75 -3.87 -4.63
N HIS A 62 -12.28 -4.52 -5.67
CA HIS A 62 -11.64 -4.64 -6.99
C HIS A 62 -12.05 -3.49 -7.91
N GLN A 63 -11.93 -2.27 -7.40
CA GLN A 63 -12.05 -1.00 -8.09
C GLN A 63 -11.14 0.01 -7.37
N VAL A 64 -10.83 1.13 -7.99
CA VAL A 64 -10.10 2.25 -7.37
C VAL A 64 -10.95 3.52 -7.42
N PRO A 65 -10.66 4.55 -6.60
CA PRO A 65 -11.31 5.84 -6.76
C PRO A 65 -11.07 6.43 -8.17
N ILE A 66 -12.05 7.11 -8.75
CA ILE A 66 -11.92 7.72 -10.09
C ILE A 66 -10.74 8.71 -10.14
N GLU A 67 -10.47 9.42 -9.06
CA GLU A 67 -9.31 10.33 -9.00
C GLU A 67 -7.96 9.58 -9.05
N ALA A 68 -7.90 8.33 -8.59
CA ALA A 68 -6.71 7.49 -8.72
C ALA A 68 -6.49 7.06 -10.18
N GLU A 69 -7.56 6.64 -10.86
CA GLU A 69 -7.52 6.38 -12.32
C GLU A 69 -7.01 7.59 -13.11
N ARG A 70 -7.54 8.78 -12.84
CA ARG A 70 -7.08 10.02 -13.49
C ARG A 70 -5.60 10.34 -13.25
N ARG A 71 -5.08 10.09 -12.05
CA ARG A 71 -3.65 10.27 -11.75
C ARG A 71 -2.79 9.24 -12.49
N MET A 72 -3.24 7.99 -12.57
CA MET A 72 -2.58 6.95 -13.38
C MET A 72 -2.56 7.32 -14.87
N GLU A 73 -3.68 7.79 -15.42
CA GLU A 73 -3.75 8.30 -16.79
C GLU A 73 -2.78 9.46 -17.03
N GLN A 74 -2.73 10.43 -16.10
CA GLN A 74 -1.80 11.56 -16.21
C GLN A 74 -0.34 11.11 -16.16
N PHE A 75 0.00 10.19 -15.26
CA PHE A 75 1.35 9.64 -15.18
C PHE A 75 1.72 8.93 -16.50
N LEU A 76 0.81 8.13 -17.07
CA LEU A 76 1.03 7.50 -18.38
C LEU A 76 1.21 8.52 -19.51
N LYS A 77 0.45 9.63 -19.52
CA LYS A 77 0.63 10.70 -20.53
C LYS A 77 2.05 11.25 -20.51
N ASP A 78 2.67 11.32 -19.33
CA ASP A 78 4.01 11.87 -19.17
C ASP A 78 5.11 10.88 -19.60
N ILE A 79 4.92 9.57 -19.40
CA ILE A 79 5.99 8.56 -19.59
C ILE A 79 5.78 7.60 -20.76
N MET A 80 4.53 7.26 -21.09
CA MET A 80 4.13 6.26 -22.08
C MET A 80 2.80 6.69 -22.74
N PRO A 81 2.76 7.85 -23.43
CA PRO A 81 1.52 8.45 -23.93
C PRO A 81 0.72 7.53 -24.87
N GLN A 82 1.39 6.63 -25.60
CA GLN A 82 0.75 5.63 -26.46
C GLN A 82 -0.12 4.61 -25.70
N LEU A 83 0.02 4.52 -24.38
CA LEU A 83 -0.79 3.65 -23.52
C LEU A 83 -1.83 4.43 -22.70
N ALA A 84 -1.79 5.76 -22.69
CA ALA A 84 -2.55 6.58 -21.74
C ALA A 84 -4.07 6.48 -21.89
N ASP A 85 -4.58 6.29 -23.11
CA ASP A 85 -6.02 6.18 -23.39
C ASP A 85 -6.53 4.72 -23.37
N ARG A 86 -5.71 3.77 -22.92
CA ARG A 86 -6.10 2.36 -22.85
C ARG A 86 -6.97 2.10 -21.62
N PRO A 87 -8.03 1.29 -21.74
CA PRO A 87 -8.89 0.97 -20.60
C PRO A 87 -8.14 0.13 -19.57
N LEU A 88 -8.38 0.39 -18.28
CA LEU A 88 -7.95 -0.50 -17.22
C LEU A 88 -8.68 -1.84 -17.35
N VAL A 89 -7.90 -2.93 -17.37
CA VAL A 89 -8.43 -4.30 -17.39
C VAL A 89 -8.66 -4.87 -15.98
N HIS A 90 -8.01 -4.27 -14.98
CA HIS A 90 -8.14 -4.62 -13.57
C HIS A 90 -7.72 -3.43 -12.71
N ALA A 91 -8.38 -3.23 -11.58
CA ALA A 91 -7.94 -2.31 -10.54
C ALA A 91 -8.40 -2.79 -9.16
N ARG A 92 -7.66 -2.45 -8.12
CA ARG A 92 -8.07 -2.72 -6.73
C ARG A 92 -7.38 -1.78 -5.77
N ILE A 93 -7.98 -1.59 -4.60
CA ILE A 93 -7.27 -1.01 -3.46
C ILE A 93 -6.39 -2.06 -2.77
N CYS A 94 -5.32 -1.60 -2.12
CA CYS A 94 -4.38 -2.42 -1.37
C CYS A 94 -4.15 -1.80 0.01
N TRP A 95 -4.23 -2.61 1.06
CA TRP A 95 -4.12 -2.13 2.44
C TRP A 95 -2.78 -2.52 3.06
N CYS A 96 -2.22 -1.58 3.82
CA CYS A 96 -1.05 -1.73 4.68
C CYS A 96 -1.31 -1.01 6.00
N ALA A 97 -0.44 -1.20 6.98
CA ALA A 97 -0.51 -0.47 8.25
C ALA A 97 0.80 0.29 8.51
N ASP A 98 0.69 1.61 8.68
CA ASP A 98 1.81 2.44 9.08
C ASP A 98 1.99 2.47 10.60
N THR A 99 3.25 2.53 11.04
CA THR A 99 3.60 3.17 12.30
C THR A 99 4.00 4.62 12.02
N GLN A 100 3.93 5.49 13.02
CA GLN A 100 4.26 6.91 12.86
C GLN A 100 5.71 7.16 12.43
N ASP A 101 6.63 6.24 12.75
CA ASP A 101 8.03 6.30 12.34
C ASP A 101 8.36 5.43 11.13
N ARG A 102 7.35 4.81 10.50
CA ARG A 102 7.47 3.90 9.36
C ARG A 102 8.47 2.75 9.57
N MET A 103 8.60 2.29 10.81
CA MET A 103 9.41 1.13 11.20
C MET A 103 8.50 -0.05 11.57
N PHE A 104 8.93 -1.29 11.35
CA PHE A 104 8.17 -2.46 11.78
C PHE A 104 7.79 -2.43 13.27
N LEU A 105 6.72 -3.15 13.61
CA LEU A 105 6.34 -3.48 14.98
C LEU A 105 6.49 -4.99 15.15
N ILE A 106 7.67 -5.42 15.58
CA ILE A 106 8.04 -6.82 15.81
C ILE A 106 8.52 -6.92 17.25
N THR A 107 7.64 -7.36 18.15
CA THR A 107 7.85 -7.27 19.60
C THR A 107 6.87 -8.17 20.35
N TYR A 108 7.21 -8.52 21.58
CA TYR A 108 6.22 -8.99 22.55
C TYR A 108 5.28 -7.85 22.99
N HIS A 109 4.04 -8.21 23.30
CA HIS A 109 3.11 -7.29 23.96
C HIS A 109 3.44 -7.17 25.46
N PRO A 110 3.55 -5.95 26.04
CA PRO A 110 4.09 -5.76 27.39
C PRO A 110 3.24 -6.35 28.53
N ARG A 111 1.95 -6.63 28.27
CA ARG A 111 1.02 -7.24 29.24
C ARG A 111 0.62 -8.67 28.90
N HIS A 112 1.04 -9.18 27.74
CA HIS A 112 0.66 -10.51 27.26
C HIS A 112 1.95 -11.22 26.81
N PRO A 113 2.68 -11.87 27.73
CA PRO A 113 4.03 -12.37 27.46
C PRO A 113 4.07 -13.49 26.42
N SER A 114 2.95 -14.15 26.13
CA SER A 114 2.85 -15.17 25.08
C SER A 114 2.43 -14.60 23.71
N LEU A 115 2.19 -13.29 23.60
CA LEU A 115 1.77 -12.64 22.37
C LEU A 115 2.94 -11.91 21.71
N VAL A 116 3.34 -12.40 20.54
CA VAL A 116 4.23 -11.67 19.62
C VAL A 116 3.40 -10.95 18.56
N ILE A 117 3.72 -9.68 18.35
CA ILE A 117 3.16 -8.83 17.32
C ILE A 117 4.19 -8.74 16.20
N ALA A 118 3.76 -8.97 14.96
CA ALA A 118 4.53 -8.72 13.75
C ALA A 118 3.64 -7.97 12.76
N SER A 119 3.74 -6.64 12.77
CA SER A 119 2.88 -5.72 12.00
C SER A 119 3.66 -4.45 11.64
N GLY A 120 2.96 -3.40 11.18
CA GLY A 120 3.57 -2.13 10.82
C GLY A 120 4.43 -2.26 9.57
N ASP A 121 3.90 -2.85 8.49
CA ASP A 121 4.67 -3.10 7.27
C ASP A 121 5.06 -1.80 6.52
N CYS A 122 4.32 -0.72 6.80
CA CYS A 122 4.55 0.65 6.34
C CYS A 122 4.66 0.81 4.81
N GLY A 123 4.01 -0.08 4.04
CA GLY A 123 4.09 -0.11 2.58
C GLY A 123 5.43 -0.62 2.05
N THR A 124 6.26 -1.23 2.90
CA THR A 124 7.61 -1.71 2.53
C THR A 124 7.85 -3.18 2.85
N GLY A 125 6.88 -3.87 3.46
CA GLY A 125 7.05 -5.24 3.96
C GLY A 125 7.32 -6.30 2.89
N TYR A 126 6.77 -6.14 1.68
CA TYR A 126 6.81 -7.20 0.66
C TYR A 126 8.22 -7.60 0.22
N LYS A 127 9.15 -6.64 0.07
CA LYS A 127 10.54 -6.95 -0.31
C LYS A 127 11.30 -7.79 0.74
N HIS A 128 10.75 -7.93 1.95
CA HIS A 128 11.32 -8.72 3.03
C HIS A 128 10.68 -10.12 3.16
N ILE A 129 9.78 -10.52 2.25
CA ILE A 129 9.00 -11.76 2.35
C ILE A 129 9.85 -13.02 2.59
N THR A 130 11.07 -13.08 2.04
CA THR A 130 11.98 -14.23 2.17
C THR A 130 12.76 -14.24 3.48
N SER A 131 12.88 -13.11 4.18
CA SER A 131 13.77 -12.98 5.34
C SER A 131 13.04 -12.59 6.63
N ILE A 132 11.89 -11.92 6.55
CA ILE A 132 11.23 -11.31 7.71
C ILE A 132 10.84 -12.34 8.77
N GLY A 133 10.51 -13.56 8.35
CA GLY A 133 10.19 -14.67 9.25
C GLY A 133 11.32 -15.01 10.22
N LYS A 134 12.59 -14.89 9.80
CA LYS A 134 13.74 -15.12 10.67
C LYS A 134 13.78 -14.11 11.82
N PHE A 135 13.53 -12.84 11.54
CA PHE A 135 13.50 -11.80 12.56
C PHE A 135 12.33 -11.96 13.54
N ILE A 136 11.19 -12.42 13.04
CA ILE A 136 10.03 -12.75 13.89
C ILE A 136 10.37 -13.93 14.81
N SER A 137 11.03 -14.97 14.29
CA SER A 137 11.52 -16.11 15.10
C SER A 137 12.53 -15.66 16.15
N ASP A 138 13.51 -14.83 15.76
CA ASP A 138 14.52 -14.31 16.69
C ASP A 138 13.88 -13.46 17.81
N CYS A 139 12.82 -12.71 17.48
CA CYS A 139 12.04 -12.01 18.49
C CYS A 139 11.37 -12.99 19.45
N MET A 140 10.75 -14.08 18.94
CA MET A 140 10.12 -15.12 19.74
C MET A 140 11.11 -15.90 20.62
N GLU A 141 12.35 -16.04 20.18
CA GLU A 141 13.40 -16.77 20.89
C GLU A 141 14.21 -15.87 21.85
N GLY A 142 13.95 -14.56 21.85
CA GLY A 142 14.72 -13.60 22.64
C GLY A 142 16.15 -13.37 22.13
N THR A 143 16.39 -13.66 20.85
CA THR A 143 17.70 -13.59 20.18
C THR A 143 17.78 -12.50 19.11
N LEU A 144 16.71 -11.71 18.94
CA LEU A 144 16.69 -10.59 17.99
C LEU A 144 17.81 -9.60 18.30
N GLU A 145 18.60 -9.28 17.28
CA GLU A 145 19.71 -8.33 17.40
C GLU A 145 19.24 -6.99 17.99
N GLU A 146 20.03 -6.46 18.93
CA GLU A 146 19.66 -5.31 19.76
C GLU A 146 19.18 -4.09 18.95
N ARG A 147 19.79 -3.84 17.78
CA ARG A 147 19.37 -2.73 16.91
C ARG A 147 17.91 -2.87 16.48
N PHE A 148 17.49 -4.06 16.05
CA PHE A 148 16.13 -4.31 15.58
C PHE A 148 15.16 -4.33 16.76
N ALA A 149 15.53 -4.98 17.85
CA ALA A 149 14.73 -4.97 19.08
C ALA A 149 14.46 -3.54 19.56
N LYS A 150 15.44 -2.64 19.48
CA LYS A 150 15.29 -1.23 19.86
C LYS A 150 14.33 -0.45 18.97
N PHE A 151 14.41 -0.62 17.64
CA PHE A 151 13.60 0.15 16.69
C PHE A 151 12.20 -0.45 16.47
N TRP A 152 12.03 -1.77 16.63
CA TRP A 152 10.77 -2.48 16.37
C TRP A 152 9.95 -2.78 17.62
N ARG A 153 10.43 -2.37 18.80
CA ARG A 153 9.74 -2.54 20.09
C ARG A 153 8.34 -1.95 20.11
N TRP A 154 7.58 -2.40 21.11
CA TRP A 154 6.36 -1.75 21.57
C TRP A 154 6.66 -0.30 22.00
N ARG A 155 5.96 0.67 21.40
CA ARG A 155 6.27 2.10 21.52
C ARG A 155 5.04 3.04 21.56
N PRO A 156 4.10 2.85 22.49
CA PRO A 156 2.88 3.65 22.61
C PRO A 156 3.15 5.13 22.86
N GLU A 157 4.31 5.46 23.45
CA GLU A 157 4.71 6.83 23.77
C GLU A 157 4.94 7.71 22.54
N LYS A 158 5.09 7.12 21.35
CA LYS A 158 5.09 7.89 20.09
C LYS A 158 3.68 8.37 19.72
N PHE A 159 2.65 7.60 20.09
CA PHE A 159 1.27 7.77 19.67
C PHE A 159 0.41 8.54 20.69
N THR A 160 0.84 9.73 21.08
CA THR A 160 0.14 10.54 22.10
C THR A 160 -1.06 11.31 21.54
N GLU A 161 -0.99 11.68 20.27
CA GLU A 161 -1.99 12.48 19.55
C GLU A 161 -2.45 11.79 18.27
N PHE A 162 -3.54 12.29 17.67
CA PHE A 162 -4.04 11.77 16.41
C PHE A 162 -3.12 12.20 15.25
N TRP A 163 -2.47 11.22 14.63
CA TRP A 163 -1.53 11.42 13.52
C TRP A 163 -2.03 10.84 12.20
N GLY A 164 -3.28 10.33 12.14
CA GLY A 164 -3.81 9.64 10.95
C GLY A 164 -3.94 10.49 9.70
N LYS A 165 -3.64 11.79 9.76
CA LYS A 165 -3.60 12.70 8.61
C LYS A 165 -2.19 13.15 8.22
N ASP A 166 -1.16 12.64 8.92
CA ASP A 166 0.24 12.87 8.58
C ASP A 166 0.60 12.09 7.29
N PRO A 167 1.19 12.72 6.27
CA PRO A 167 1.57 12.05 5.03
C PRO A 167 2.76 11.08 5.19
N LEU A 168 3.52 11.17 6.28
CA LEU A 168 4.64 10.27 6.60
C LEU A 168 5.70 10.13 5.49
N ASP A 169 6.19 11.26 4.96
CA ASP A 169 7.23 11.29 3.91
C ASP A 169 6.80 10.52 2.65
N ARG A 170 5.55 10.72 2.27
CA ARG A 170 4.97 10.32 0.98
C ARG A 170 4.41 11.56 0.31
N PHE A 171 4.39 11.55 -1.03
CA PHE A 171 4.04 12.70 -1.84
C PHE A 171 3.06 12.31 -2.93
N GLY A 172 2.50 13.30 -3.62
CA GLY A 172 1.47 13.12 -4.65
C GLY A 172 0.06 13.36 -4.12
N ALA A 173 -0.89 13.62 -5.04
CA ALA A 173 -2.28 13.95 -4.71
C ALA A 173 -2.42 15.07 -3.64
N ASP A 174 -1.74 16.19 -3.84
CA ASP A 174 -1.68 17.35 -2.92
C ASP A 174 -1.05 17.03 -1.55
N ASP A 175 -0.22 15.98 -1.46
CA ASP A 175 0.54 15.59 -0.27
C ASP A 175 -0.32 15.42 1.00
N ARG A 176 -1.55 14.89 0.82
CA ARG A 176 -2.50 14.64 1.92
C ARG A 176 -2.99 13.20 2.00
N ILE A 177 -3.27 12.76 3.23
CA ILE A 177 -4.05 11.53 3.47
C ILE A 177 -5.50 11.77 3.06
N MET A 178 -5.98 10.94 2.14
CA MET A 178 -7.33 10.99 1.60
C MET A 178 -8.26 10.04 2.35
N ASP A 179 -9.56 10.29 2.24
CA ASP A 179 -10.59 9.36 2.71
C ASP A 179 -11.21 8.64 1.52
N LEU A 180 -11.43 7.33 1.65
CA LEU A 180 -12.09 6.56 0.60
C LEU A 180 -13.52 7.08 0.37
N PRO A 181 -14.02 7.02 -0.89
CA PRO A 181 -15.41 7.32 -1.17
C PRO A 181 -16.35 6.49 -0.29
N LYS A 182 -17.36 7.14 0.28
CA LYS A 182 -18.30 6.51 1.23
C LYS A 182 -19.45 5.76 0.55
N SER A 183 -19.70 6.05 -0.73
CA SER A 183 -20.62 5.30 -1.57
C SER A 183 -19.97 4.02 -2.08
N ASP A 184 -20.77 2.97 -2.27
CA ASP A 184 -20.32 1.73 -2.89
C ASP A 184 -20.12 1.85 -4.40
N VAL A 185 -20.75 2.84 -5.04
CA VAL A 185 -20.76 3.01 -6.51
C VAL A 185 -20.15 4.35 -6.91
N GLU A 186 -20.59 5.43 -6.27
CA GLU A 186 -20.15 6.77 -6.64
C GLU A 186 -18.69 7.01 -6.23
N GLY A 187 -17.92 7.62 -7.13
CA GLY A 187 -16.50 7.92 -6.91
C GLY A 187 -15.54 6.76 -7.16
N TRP A 188 -16.03 5.61 -7.63
CA TRP A 188 -15.22 4.44 -7.97
C TRP A 188 -15.23 4.17 -9.48
N THR A 189 -14.17 3.52 -9.95
CA THR A 189 -14.13 2.91 -11.29
C THR A 189 -15.22 1.84 -11.43
N ASN A 190 -15.60 1.54 -12.67
CA ASN A 190 -16.58 0.50 -13.00
C ASN A 190 -16.03 -0.48 -14.04
N ILE A 191 -14.89 -1.09 -13.71
CA ILE A 191 -14.20 -2.06 -14.58
C ILE A 191 -14.95 -3.40 -14.50
N LYS A 192 -15.35 -3.94 -15.65
CA LYS A 192 -16.00 -5.25 -15.73
C LYS A 192 -14.97 -6.35 -15.48
N ASN A 193 -15.16 -7.11 -14.41
CA ASN A 193 -14.34 -8.27 -14.11
C ASN A 193 -14.83 -9.49 -14.90
N ASP A 194 -14.45 -9.59 -16.17
CA ASP A 194 -14.87 -10.71 -17.02
C ASP A 194 -14.15 -12.04 -16.68
N ASN A 195 -13.10 -12.01 -15.85
CA ASN A 195 -12.25 -13.18 -15.55
C ASN A 195 -11.84 -13.30 -14.06
N GLN A 196 -12.78 -13.49 -13.13
CA GLN A 196 -12.44 -14.03 -11.80
C GLN A 196 -12.81 -15.51 -11.72
N VAL A 197 -11.83 -16.36 -12.02
CA VAL A 197 -11.82 -17.75 -11.52
C VAL A 197 -11.22 -17.67 -10.12
N PHE A 198 -12.01 -18.03 -9.11
CA PHE A 198 -11.58 -18.16 -7.72
C PHE A 198 -10.56 -19.27 -7.52
#